data_AF-A0A418W6A0-F1
#
_entry.id   AF-A0A418W6A0-F1
#
_cell.length_a   1.000
_cell.length_b   1.000
_cell.length_c   1.000
_cell.angle_alpha   90.00
_cell.angle_beta   90.00
_cell.angle_gamma   90.00
#
_symmetry.space_group_name_H-M   'P 1'
#
loop_
_entity.id
_entity.type
_entity.pdbx_description
1 polymer ?
#
loop_
_entity_poly.entity_id
_entity_poly.type
_entity_poly.pdbx_seq_one_letter_code
_entity_poly.pdbx_strand_id
1 'polypeptide(L)'
;MGSYIASDDDAAFMVQITTIDDGRVNGSVSVVTSDENGKTKAVTRPMSGTIEGNALNLSVENGTGLSLVTGAVEGDNLRLTFFANGNSTQLNFAKRDAGKFEELANAKRHRAAEKQQEIETAAAVQDRVEQRAKIQKSIDRLADAVFTKAQEVQEKSRKMDVVIAGYRTAHDRAGRMQTAKRDMNLGSPESQYRVSQIDYQLDSLSNDVKGMHDQVRNYMQSLNGFMADAASQSPQLFAECQADELLNCSRLSAGLQTLRTRHQQFQAEYQRENAAFSSKRS
;
A
#
# COMPACT_ATOMS: atom_id res chain seq x y z
N MET A 1 -59.92 18.16 3.17
CA MET A 1 -58.46 18.19 2.93
C MET A 1 -57.90 16.76 2.97
N GLY A 2 -56.64 16.55 2.59
CA GLY A 2 -56.05 15.21 2.40
C GLY A 2 -54.52 15.26 2.29
N SER A 3 -53.92 14.19 1.76
CA SER A 3 -52.47 14.06 1.58
C SER A 3 -52.03 14.43 0.17
N TYR A 4 -50.97 15.21 0.09
CA TYR A 4 -50.35 15.65 -1.17
C TYR A 4 -48.89 15.22 -1.17
N ILE A 5 -48.45 14.62 -2.26
CA ILE A 5 -47.13 13.98 -2.36
C ILE A 5 -46.37 14.57 -3.54
N ALA A 6 -45.10 14.86 -3.32
CA ALA A 6 -44.12 15.20 -4.33
C ALA A 6 -42.90 14.29 -4.14
N SER A 7 -42.23 13.92 -5.23
CA SER A 7 -40.98 13.16 -5.14
C SER A 7 -40.15 13.44 -6.38
N ASP A 8 -38.84 13.49 -6.18
CA ASP A 8 -37.81 13.52 -7.22
C ASP A 8 -36.82 12.37 -6.97
N ASP A 9 -35.64 12.42 -7.58
CA ASP A 9 -34.60 11.39 -7.43
C ASP A 9 -33.89 11.41 -6.06
N ASP A 10 -33.95 12.52 -5.32
CA ASP A 10 -33.22 12.72 -4.07
C ASP A 10 -34.13 12.71 -2.82
N ALA A 11 -35.43 12.96 -3.00
CA ALA A 11 -36.36 13.19 -1.93
C ALA A 11 -37.80 12.71 -2.23
N ALA A 12 -38.51 12.36 -1.17
CA ALA A 12 -39.95 12.20 -1.15
C ALA A 12 -40.53 13.15 -0.09
N PHE A 13 -41.57 13.88 -0.46
CA PHE A 13 -42.27 14.84 0.39
C PHE A 13 -43.75 14.47 0.48
N MET A 14 -44.31 14.58 1.68
CA MET A 14 -45.75 14.51 1.90
C MET A 14 -46.20 15.70 2.73
N VAL A 15 -47.27 16.34 2.28
CA VAL A 15 -47.97 17.39 3.00
C VAL A 15 -49.36 16.86 3.31
N GLN A 16 -49.65 16.66 4.59
CA GLN A 16 -50.97 16.25 5.05
C GLN A 16 -51.67 17.47 5.63
N ILE A 17 -52.78 17.89 5.02
CA ILE A 17 -53.56 19.03 5.49
C ILE A 17 -54.88 18.53 6.08
N THR A 18 -55.24 19.07 7.24
CA THR A 18 -56.51 18.86 7.92
C THR A 18 -57.15 20.22 8.18
N THR A 19 -58.43 20.35 7.84
CA THR A 19 -59.22 21.55 8.17
C THR A 19 -59.74 21.39 9.58
N ILE A 20 -59.71 22.45 10.37
CA ILE A 20 -60.32 22.44 11.70
C ILE A 20 -61.64 23.20 11.63
N ASP A 21 -61.63 24.53 11.54
CA ASP A 21 -62.81 25.40 11.37
C ASP A 21 -62.39 26.81 10.87
N ASP A 22 -63.33 27.57 10.29
CA ASP A 22 -63.19 29.00 9.90
C ASP A 22 -61.91 29.35 9.13
N GLY A 23 -61.59 28.59 8.08
CA GLY A 23 -60.44 28.86 7.22
C GLY A 23 -59.07 28.59 7.87
N ARG A 24 -59.03 27.99 9.06
CA ARG A 24 -57.78 27.55 9.72
C ARG A 24 -57.41 26.13 9.28
N VAL A 25 -56.12 25.92 9.00
CA VAL A 25 -55.58 24.64 8.54
C VAL A 25 -54.45 24.20 9.46
N ASN A 26 -54.42 22.91 9.79
CA ASN A 26 -53.33 22.28 10.53
C ASN A 26 -52.88 21.02 9.78
N GLY A 27 -51.67 20.55 10.06
CA GLY A 27 -51.17 19.37 9.38
C GLY A 27 -49.72 19.06 9.67
N SER A 28 -49.09 18.34 8.75
CA SER A 28 -47.68 18.04 8.81
C SER A 28 -47.03 18.01 7.43
N VAL A 29 -45.73 18.27 7.41
CA VAL A 29 -44.83 18.07 6.27
C VAL A 29 -43.85 16.98 6.65
N SER A 30 -43.88 15.86 5.93
CA SER A 30 -42.92 14.76 6.08
C SER A 30 -41.99 14.72 4.88
N VAL A 31 -40.71 14.53 5.14
CA VAL A 31 -39.65 14.50 4.13
C VAL A 31 -38.75 13.32 4.39
N VAL A 32 -38.45 12.55 3.34
CA VAL A 32 -37.39 11.54 3.35
C VAL A 32 -36.41 11.89 2.24
N THR A 33 -35.16 12.14 2.60
CA THR A 33 -34.05 12.39 1.66
C THR A 33 -32.97 11.33 1.83
N SER A 34 -32.16 11.11 0.79
CA SER A 34 -30.90 10.36 0.87
C SER A 34 -29.74 11.26 0.47
N ASP A 35 -28.63 11.21 1.19
CA ASP A 35 -27.42 11.93 0.79
C ASP A 35 -26.55 11.12 -0.19
N GLU A 36 -25.45 11.73 -0.64
CA GLU A 36 -24.52 11.11 -1.58
C GLU A 36 -23.88 9.82 -1.06
N ASN A 37 -23.81 9.65 0.26
CA ASN A 37 -23.25 8.49 0.93
C ASN A 37 -24.29 7.39 1.17
N GLY A 38 -25.53 7.53 0.71
CA GLY A 38 -26.58 6.54 0.99
C GLY A 38 -27.13 6.62 2.41
N LYS A 39 -26.91 7.73 3.13
CA LYS A 39 -27.54 7.96 4.43
C LYS A 39 -28.91 8.59 4.24
N THR A 40 -29.93 7.96 4.81
CA THR A 40 -31.28 8.50 4.79
C THR A 40 -31.52 9.48 5.94
N LYS A 41 -32.24 10.56 5.65
CA LYS A 41 -32.78 11.47 6.67
C LYS A 41 -34.28 11.55 6.50
N ALA A 42 -35.01 11.21 7.56
CA ALA A 42 -36.45 11.38 7.63
C ALA A 42 -36.80 12.45 8.65
N VAL A 43 -37.66 13.39 8.28
CA VAL A 43 -38.10 14.48 9.15
C VAL A 43 -39.58 14.70 8.95
N THR A 44 -40.34 14.75 10.04
CA THR A 44 -41.73 15.21 10.04
C THR A 44 -41.83 16.48 10.86
N ARG A 45 -42.50 17.49 10.31
CA ARG A 45 -42.68 18.81 10.91
C ARG A 45 -44.16 19.14 10.98
N PRO A 46 -44.68 19.57 12.14
CA PRO A 46 -46.04 20.09 12.19
C PRO A 46 -46.13 21.40 11.42
N MET A 47 -47.33 21.70 10.93
CA MET A 47 -47.64 22.97 10.28
C MET A 47 -49.03 23.47 10.68
N SER A 48 -49.18 24.77 10.66
CA SER A 48 -50.47 25.46 10.88
C SER A 48 -50.57 26.67 9.95
N GLY A 49 -51.78 27.16 9.70
CA GLY A 49 -51.96 28.27 8.78
C GLY A 49 -53.42 28.62 8.50
N THR A 50 -53.60 29.35 7.41
CA THR A 50 -54.92 29.75 6.90
C THR A 50 -55.09 29.38 5.43
N ILE A 51 -56.35 29.17 5.04
CA ILE A 51 -56.78 29.00 3.65
C ILE A 51 -57.88 30.04 3.35
N GLU A 52 -57.70 30.79 2.27
CA GLU A 52 -58.68 31.76 1.77
C GLU A 52 -58.94 31.50 0.29
N GLY A 53 -60.16 31.04 -0.03
CA GLY A 53 -60.46 30.49 -1.35
C GLY A 53 -59.53 29.30 -1.65
N ASN A 54 -58.65 29.48 -2.64
CA ASN A 54 -57.64 28.48 -3.03
C ASN A 54 -56.24 28.80 -2.49
N ALA A 55 -56.02 29.98 -1.91
CA ALA A 55 -54.71 30.41 -1.43
C ALA A 55 -54.41 29.88 -0.03
N LEU A 56 -53.18 29.42 0.20
CA LEU A 56 -52.70 28.87 1.46
C LEU A 56 -51.53 29.71 1.99
N ASN A 57 -51.59 30.02 3.29
CA ASN A 57 -50.47 30.59 4.05
C ASN A 57 -50.18 29.68 5.24
N LEU A 58 -49.02 29.01 5.22
CA LEU A 58 -48.62 27.99 6.18
C LEU A 58 -47.36 28.44 6.93
N SER A 59 -47.32 28.11 8.21
CA SER A 59 -46.14 28.19 9.07
C SER A 59 -45.72 26.77 9.41
N VAL A 60 -44.50 26.39 9.01
CA VAL A 60 -43.93 25.05 9.22
C VAL A 60 -42.81 25.15 10.24
N GLU A 61 -42.85 24.35 11.30
CA GLU A 61 -41.77 24.32 12.29
C GLU A 61 -40.47 23.77 11.68
N ASN A 62 -39.34 24.44 11.90
CA ASN A 62 -38.06 24.05 11.28
C ASN A 62 -36.92 23.76 12.28
N GLY A 63 -37.24 23.52 13.55
CA GLY A 63 -36.27 23.19 14.61
C GLY A 63 -35.56 24.41 15.22
N THR A 64 -35.39 25.48 14.44
CA THR A 64 -34.83 26.77 14.91
C THR A 64 -35.85 27.91 14.90
N GLY A 65 -37.09 27.66 14.47
CA GLY A 65 -38.17 28.64 14.35
C GLY A 65 -39.28 28.17 13.41
N LEU A 66 -40.00 29.13 12.82
CA LEU A 66 -41.06 28.90 11.83
C LEU A 66 -40.59 29.32 10.45
N SER A 67 -40.82 28.46 9.45
CA SER A 67 -40.68 28.78 8.03
C SER A 67 -42.04 29.15 7.45
N LEU A 68 -42.11 30.29 6.77
CA LEU A 68 -43.29 30.66 5.99
C LEU A 68 -43.30 29.88 4.68
N VAL A 69 -44.46 29.30 4.37
CA VAL A 69 -44.74 28.58 3.13
C VAL A 69 -46.05 29.11 2.59
N THR A 70 -46.05 29.62 1.36
CA THR A 70 -47.28 30.08 0.71
C THR A 70 -47.61 29.18 -0.46
N GLY A 71 -48.86 29.14 -0.89
CA GLY A 71 -49.24 28.23 -1.96
C GLY A 71 -50.67 28.34 -2.40
N ALA A 72 -51.08 27.41 -3.24
CA ALA A 72 -52.46 27.28 -3.68
C ALA A 72 -52.87 25.83 -3.86
N VAL A 73 -54.14 25.54 -3.58
CA VAL A 73 -54.80 24.28 -3.93
C VAL A 73 -55.51 24.46 -5.27
N GLU A 74 -55.08 23.71 -6.28
CA GLU A 74 -55.57 23.78 -7.65
C GLU A 74 -56.14 22.41 -8.04
N GLY A 75 -57.40 22.15 -7.65
CA GLY A 75 -58.04 20.85 -7.82
C GLY A 75 -57.35 19.77 -6.98
N ASP A 76 -56.74 18.78 -7.64
CA ASP A 76 -55.96 17.72 -7.00
C ASP A 76 -54.46 18.05 -6.90
N ASN A 77 -54.04 19.27 -7.25
CA ASN A 77 -52.66 19.70 -7.08
C ASN A 77 -52.53 20.70 -5.93
N LEU A 78 -51.42 20.60 -5.21
CA LEU A 78 -51.00 21.58 -4.21
C LEU A 78 -49.66 22.14 -4.65
N ARG A 79 -49.59 23.45 -4.82
CA ARG A 79 -48.35 24.14 -5.16
C ARG A 79 -47.89 24.94 -3.95
N LEU A 80 -46.71 24.64 -3.44
CA LEU A 80 -46.12 25.32 -2.29
C LEU A 80 -44.81 25.99 -2.68
N THR A 81 -44.61 27.20 -2.18
CA THR A 81 -43.37 27.97 -2.25
C THR A 81 -42.81 28.10 -0.84
N PHE A 82 -41.65 27.48 -0.62
CA PHE A 82 -40.90 27.54 0.63
C PHE A 82 -39.92 28.69 0.59
N PHE A 83 -39.93 29.56 1.61
CA PHE A 83 -39.00 30.68 1.74
C PHE A 83 -37.96 30.36 2.81
N ALA A 84 -36.69 30.34 2.42
CA ALA A 84 -35.58 30.11 3.34
C ALA A 84 -34.35 30.94 2.92
N ASN A 85 -33.79 31.71 3.86
CA ASN A 85 -32.55 32.47 3.70
C ASN A 85 -32.49 33.35 2.43
N GLY A 86 -33.59 34.02 2.07
CA GLY A 86 -33.66 34.88 0.89
C GLY A 86 -33.89 34.14 -0.44
N ASN A 87 -33.89 32.81 -0.44
CA ASN A 87 -34.25 31.98 -1.58
C ASN A 87 -35.69 31.48 -1.46
N SER A 88 -36.33 31.27 -2.61
CA SER A 88 -37.65 30.62 -2.70
C SER A 88 -37.53 29.35 -3.53
N THR A 89 -38.12 28.25 -3.04
CA THR A 89 -38.18 26.97 -3.75
C THR A 89 -39.63 26.57 -3.91
N GLN A 90 -40.04 26.28 -5.13
CA GLN A 90 -41.40 25.88 -5.45
C GLN A 90 -41.47 24.37 -5.67
N LEU A 91 -42.44 23.72 -5.02
CA LEU A 91 -42.71 22.30 -5.17
C LEU A 91 -44.18 22.09 -5.52
N ASN A 92 -44.41 21.22 -6.50
CA ASN A 92 -45.74 20.80 -6.93
C ASN A 92 -46.02 19.42 -6.36
N PHE A 93 -47.13 19.30 -5.65
CA PHE A 93 -47.59 18.07 -5.02
C PHE A 93 -48.89 17.63 -5.68
N ALA A 94 -49.03 16.33 -5.89
CA ALA A 94 -50.28 15.74 -6.35
C ALA A 94 -51.00 15.10 -5.16
N LYS A 95 -52.32 15.26 -5.10
CA LYS A 95 -53.16 14.59 -4.12
C LYS A 95 -53.10 13.08 -4.34
N ARG A 96 -52.77 12.34 -3.30
CA ARG A 96 -52.53 10.89 -3.33
C ARG A 96 -52.93 10.28 -2.00
N ASP A 97 -53.09 8.96 -1.98
CA ASP A 97 -53.21 8.22 -0.73
C ASP A 97 -51.91 8.33 0.10
N ALA A 98 -52.03 8.44 1.42
CA ALA A 98 -50.87 8.58 2.31
C ALA A 98 -49.93 7.36 2.24
N GLY A 99 -50.47 6.16 1.95
CA GLY A 99 -49.67 4.95 1.74
C GLY A 99 -48.70 5.07 0.58
N LYS A 100 -48.97 5.94 -0.41
CA LYS A 100 -48.03 6.19 -1.51
C LYS A 100 -46.75 6.88 -1.06
N PHE A 101 -46.81 7.69 0.01
CA PHE A 101 -45.61 8.32 0.58
C PHE A 101 -44.74 7.26 1.24
N GLU A 102 -45.33 6.33 1.99
CA GLU A 102 -44.58 5.25 2.63
C GLU A 102 -43.94 4.32 1.59
N GLU A 103 -44.62 4.04 0.47
CA GLU A 103 -44.03 3.31 -0.66
C GLU A 103 -42.80 4.04 -1.22
N LEU A 104 -42.91 5.34 -1.49
CA LEU A 104 -41.80 6.15 -2.01
C LEU A 104 -40.66 6.29 -0.99
N ALA A 105 -40.98 6.52 0.28
CA ALA A 105 -40.02 6.58 1.37
C ALA A 105 -39.26 5.26 1.53
N ASN A 106 -39.95 4.12 1.46
CA ASN A 106 -39.29 2.81 1.49
C ASN A 106 -38.44 2.55 0.26
N ALA A 107 -38.89 2.95 -0.93
CA ALA A 107 -38.07 2.88 -2.14
C ALA A 107 -36.78 3.71 -2.00
N LYS A 108 -36.85 4.90 -1.38
CA LYS A 108 -35.66 5.72 -1.07
C LYS A 108 -34.74 5.05 -0.07
N ARG A 109 -35.27 4.49 1.02
CA ARG A 109 -34.48 3.76 2.02
C ARG A 109 -33.77 2.55 1.40
N HIS A 110 -34.45 1.82 0.53
CA HIS A 110 -33.87 0.69 -0.18
C HIS A 110 -32.70 1.10 -1.08
N ARG A 111 -32.90 2.09 -1.95
CA ARG A 111 -31.82 2.60 -2.83
C ARG A 111 -30.63 3.14 -2.05
N ALA A 112 -30.88 3.82 -0.94
CA ALA A 112 -29.84 4.33 -0.08
C ALA A 112 -29.02 3.21 0.56
N ALA A 113 -29.68 2.12 1.00
CA ALA A 113 -29.00 0.93 1.51
C ALA A 113 -28.18 0.21 0.42
N GLU A 114 -28.71 0.07 -0.80
CA GLU A 114 -27.97 -0.47 -1.95
C GLU A 114 -26.71 0.36 -2.24
N LYS A 115 -26.85 1.69 -2.27
CA LYS A 115 -25.71 2.60 -2.50
C LYS A 115 -24.65 2.53 -1.39
N GLN A 116 -25.08 2.46 -0.13
CA GLN A 116 -24.16 2.27 0.99
C GLN A 116 -23.38 0.96 0.85
N GLN A 117 -24.07 -0.13 0.49
CA GLN A 117 -23.45 -1.43 0.26
C GLN A 117 -22.47 -1.39 -0.92
N GLU A 118 -22.78 -0.69 -2.01
CA GLU A 118 -21.88 -0.48 -3.14
C GLU A 118 -20.61 0.28 -2.71
N ILE A 119 -20.74 1.35 -1.93
CA ILE A 119 -19.60 2.13 -1.41
C ILE A 119 -18.71 1.27 -0.51
N GLU A 120 -19.30 0.52 0.41
CA GLU A 120 -18.56 -0.38 1.31
C GLU A 120 -17.84 -1.49 0.53
N THR A 121 -18.50 -2.05 -0.48
CA THR A 121 -17.91 -3.07 -1.36
C THR A 121 -16.76 -2.48 -2.17
N ALA A 122 -16.93 -1.28 -2.74
CA ALA A 122 -15.89 -0.60 -3.50
C ALA A 122 -14.68 -0.27 -2.62
N ALA A 123 -14.89 0.23 -1.40
CA ALA A 123 -13.83 0.49 -0.43
C ALA A 123 -13.06 -0.80 -0.07
N ALA A 124 -13.79 -1.89 0.20
CA ALA A 124 -13.16 -3.18 0.50
C ALA A 124 -12.36 -3.74 -0.69
N VAL A 125 -12.82 -3.54 -1.92
CA VAL A 125 -12.07 -3.90 -3.13
C VAL A 125 -10.81 -3.05 -3.26
N GLN A 126 -10.91 -1.74 -3.05
CA GLN A 126 -9.76 -0.83 -3.11
C GLN A 126 -8.70 -1.20 -2.06
N ASP A 127 -9.11 -1.44 -0.81
CA ASP A 127 -8.20 -1.86 0.26
C ASP A 127 -7.46 -3.15 -0.10
N ARG A 128 -8.15 -4.13 -0.70
CA ARG A 128 -7.53 -5.38 -1.17
C ARG A 128 -6.51 -5.13 -2.28
N VAL A 129 -6.82 -4.25 -3.24
CA VAL A 129 -5.89 -3.87 -4.32
C VAL A 129 -4.64 -3.19 -3.75
N GLU A 130 -4.80 -2.27 -2.80
CA GLU A 130 -3.67 -1.59 -2.16
C GLU A 130 -2.80 -2.54 -1.33
N GLN A 131 -3.41 -3.45 -0.57
CA GLN A 131 -2.69 -4.48 0.17
C GLN A 131 -1.89 -5.39 -0.78
N ARG A 132 -2.52 -5.86 -1.86
CA ARG A 132 -1.83 -6.66 -2.89
C ARG A 132 -0.65 -5.92 -3.49
N ALA A 133 -0.82 -4.64 -3.85
CA ALA A 133 0.26 -3.83 -4.40
C ALA A 133 1.44 -3.70 -3.42
N LYS A 134 1.19 -3.57 -2.12
CA LYS A 134 2.23 -3.54 -1.08
C LYS A 134 2.98 -4.87 -0.99
N ILE A 135 2.27 -5.99 -1.03
CA ILE A 135 2.88 -7.34 -1.00
C ILE A 135 3.71 -7.57 -2.26
N GLN A 136 3.17 -7.27 -3.45
CA GLN A 136 3.89 -7.40 -4.72
C GLN A 136 5.18 -6.57 -4.72
N LYS A 137 5.13 -5.34 -4.21
CA LYS A 137 6.33 -4.50 -4.07
C LYS A 137 7.40 -5.11 -3.16
N SER A 138 7.00 -5.80 -2.10
CA SER A 138 7.94 -6.52 -1.22
C SER A 138 8.55 -7.74 -1.92
N ILE A 139 7.74 -8.49 -2.69
CA ILE A 139 8.23 -9.60 -3.53
C ILE A 139 9.26 -9.09 -4.53
N ASP A 140 8.95 -8.02 -5.27
CA ASP A 140 9.83 -7.46 -6.29
C ASP A 140 11.15 -6.95 -5.69
N ARG A 141 11.09 -6.26 -4.54
CA ARG A 141 12.30 -5.81 -3.82
C ARG A 141 13.22 -6.96 -3.44
N LEU A 142 12.66 -8.04 -2.87
CA LEU A 142 13.47 -9.20 -2.50
C LEU A 142 14.02 -9.89 -3.75
N ALA A 143 13.21 -10.01 -4.81
CA ALA A 143 13.67 -10.58 -6.08
C ALA A 143 14.85 -9.80 -6.65
N ASP A 144 14.76 -8.47 -6.73
CA ASP A 144 15.82 -7.61 -7.25
C ASP A 144 17.09 -7.69 -6.39
N ALA A 145 16.96 -7.73 -5.05
CA ALA A 145 18.08 -7.91 -4.15
C ALA A 145 18.77 -9.27 -4.37
N VAL A 146 17.99 -10.34 -4.51
CA VAL A 146 18.49 -11.70 -4.76
C VAL A 146 19.18 -11.79 -6.12
N PHE A 147 18.62 -11.20 -7.18
CA PHE A 147 19.25 -11.17 -8.50
C PHE A 147 20.57 -10.38 -8.50
N THR A 148 20.57 -9.20 -7.87
CA THR A 148 21.76 -8.37 -7.74
C THR A 148 22.86 -9.14 -7.00
N LYS A 149 22.52 -9.76 -5.86
CA LYS A 149 23.48 -10.56 -5.10
C LYS A 149 23.98 -11.75 -5.90
N ALA A 150 23.11 -12.45 -6.64
CA ALA A 150 23.52 -13.55 -7.49
C ALA A 150 24.55 -13.10 -8.55
N GLN A 151 24.36 -11.95 -9.19
CA GLN A 151 25.32 -11.38 -10.13
C GLN A 151 26.66 -11.04 -9.46
N GLU A 152 26.61 -10.44 -8.28
CA GLU A 152 27.80 -10.12 -7.49
C GLU A 152 28.62 -11.37 -7.14
N VAL A 153 27.94 -12.46 -6.72
CA VAL A 153 28.59 -13.75 -6.43
C VAL A 153 29.29 -14.31 -7.67
N GLN A 154 28.64 -14.23 -8.83
CA GLN A 154 29.24 -14.69 -10.09
C GLN A 154 30.49 -13.89 -10.46
N GLU A 155 30.48 -12.57 -10.25
CA GLU A 155 31.65 -11.73 -10.50
C GLU A 155 32.81 -12.06 -9.54
N LYS A 156 32.51 -12.24 -8.25
CA LYS A 156 33.51 -12.59 -7.24
C LYS A 156 34.08 -13.98 -7.46
N SER A 157 33.25 -14.94 -7.85
CA SER A 157 33.64 -16.29 -8.23
C SER A 157 34.68 -16.28 -9.37
N ARG A 158 34.44 -15.52 -10.44
CA ARG A 158 35.39 -15.37 -11.56
C ARG A 158 36.76 -14.80 -11.14
N LYS A 159 36.80 -14.00 -10.08
CA LYS A 159 38.04 -13.41 -9.55
C LYS A 159 38.79 -14.36 -8.61
N MET A 160 38.19 -15.47 -8.19
CA MET A 160 38.81 -16.39 -7.23
C MET A 160 40.10 -17.03 -7.78
N ASP A 161 40.08 -17.47 -9.04
CA ASP A 161 41.26 -18.09 -9.65
C ASP A 161 42.45 -17.10 -9.74
N VAL A 162 42.16 -15.80 -9.91
CA VAL A 162 43.17 -14.73 -9.88
C VAL A 162 43.79 -14.60 -8.48
N VAL A 163 42.97 -14.63 -7.43
CA VAL A 163 43.46 -14.60 -6.04
C VAL A 163 44.36 -15.80 -5.75
N ILE A 164 43.92 -17.01 -6.12
CA ILE A 164 44.69 -18.25 -5.94
C ILE A 164 46.02 -18.19 -6.70
N ALA A 165 46.03 -17.70 -7.94
CA ALA A 165 47.26 -17.50 -8.71
C ALA A 165 48.17 -16.43 -8.06
N GLY A 166 47.59 -15.40 -7.47
CA GLY A 166 48.28 -14.37 -6.69
C GLY A 166 49.06 -14.97 -5.52
N TYR A 167 48.49 -15.93 -4.79
CA TYR A 167 49.19 -16.61 -3.69
C TYR A 167 50.42 -17.39 -4.15
N ARG A 168 50.32 -18.07 -5.30
CA ARG A 168 51.46 -18.79 -5.88
C ARG A 168 52.56 -17.81 -6.26
N THR A 169 52.20 -16.73 -6.93
CA THR A 169 53.15 -15.69 -7.37
C THR A 169 53.85 -15.03 -6.18
N ALA A 170 53.10 -14.71 -5.12
CA ALA A 170 53.63 -14.15 -3.89
C ALA A 170 54.58 -15.14 -3.19
N HIS A 171 54.19 -16.40 -3.07
CA HIS A 171 55.03 -17.44 -2.51
C HIS A 171 56.36 -17.60 -3.26
N ASP A 172 56.31 -17.66 -4.60
CA ASP A 172 57.53 -17.80 -5.42
C ASP A 172 58.44 -16.57 -5.31
N ARG A 173 57.85 -15.37 -5.24
CA ARG A 173 58.58 -14.13 -4.99
C ARG A 173 59.25 -14.14 -3.61
N ALA A 174 58.55 -14.59 -2.57
CA ALA A 174 59.09 -14.74 -1.23
C ALA A 174 60.25 -15.75 -1.20
N GLY A 175 60.13 -16.89 -1.88
CA GLY A 175 61.21 -17.88 -1.98
C GLY A 175 62.47 -17.33 -2.67
N ARG A 176 62.32 -16.54 -3.73
CA ARG A 176 63.43 -15.84 -4.39
C ARG A 176 64.10 -14.82 -3.47
N MET A 177 63.31 -14.04 -2.72
CA MET A 177 63.81 -13.07 -1.74
C MET A 177 64.58 -13.73 -0.60
N GLN A 178 64.07 -14.86 -0.07
CA GLN A 178 64.74 -15.61 0.98
C GLN A 178 66.07 -16.22 0.49
N THR A 179 66.10 -16.73 -0.74
CA THR A 179 67.34 -17.24 -1.36
C THR A 179 68.36 -16.12 -1.50
N ALA A 180 67.94 -14.97 -2.06
CA ALA A 180 68.80 -13.79 -2.18
C ALA A 180 69.33 -13.30 -0.82
N LYS A 181 68.52 -13.37 0.24
CA LYS A 181 68.95 -13.04 1.62
C LYS A 181 70.00 -14.03 2.15
N ARG A 182 69.88 -15.33 1.87
CA ARG A 182 70.86 -16.36 2.31
C ARG A 182 72.20 -16.21 1.62
N ASP A 183 72.20 -15.80 0.35
CA ASP A 183 73.42 -15.65 -0.44
C ASP A 183 74.21 -14.36 -0.14
N MET A 184 73.70 -13.50 0.76
CA MET A 184 74.38 -12.26 1.16
C MET A 184 75.45 -12.50 2.23
N ASN A 185 76.65 -11.96 2.01
CA ASN A 185 77.73 -11.95 3.00
C ASN A 185 77.46 -10.88 4.07
N LEU A 186 77.08 -11.29 5.27
CA LEU A 186 76.66 -10.41 6.38
C LEU A 186 77.80 -9.59 7.02
N GLY A 187 79.04 -9.72 6.53
CA GLY A 187 80.21 -9.04 7.08
C GLY A 187 80.32 -7.53 6.78
N SER A 188 79.45 -6.96 5.93
CA SER A 188 79.46 -5.52 5.61
C SER A 188 78.17 -4.80 6.04
N PRO A 189 78.25 -3.52 6.49
CA PRO A 189 77.06 -2.71 6.82
C PRO A 189 76.05 -2.58 5.66
N GLU A 190 76.55 -2.55 4.43
CA GLU A 190 75.71 -2.50 3.23
C GLU A 190 74.87 -3.78 3.06
N SER A 191 75.44 -4.95 3.35
CA SER A 191 74.72 -6.23 3.28
C SER A 191 73.66 -6.33 4.37
N GLN A 192 73.93 -5.81 5.57
CA GLN A 192 72.93 -5.73 6.65
C GLN A 192 71.73 -4.85 6.25
N TYR A 193 71.98 -3.70 5.62
CA TYR A 193 70.92 -2.82 5.12
C TYR A 193 70.05 -3.50 4.05
N ARG A 194 70.67 -4.20 3.11
CA ARG A 194 69.95 -4.95 2.04
C ARG A 194 69.10 -6.09 2.61
N VAL A 195 69.58 -6.78 3.65
CA VAL A 195 68.79 -7.80 4.36
C VAL A 195 67.54 -7.18 4.99
N SER A 196 67.66 -6.05 5.69
CA SER A 196 66.52 -5.36 6.28
C SER A 196 65.48 -4.90 5.23
N GLN A 197 65.94 -4.46 4.05
CA GLN A 197 65.03 -4.15 2.94
C GLN A 197 64.27 -5.38 2.42
N ILE A 198 64.95 -6.52 2.31
CA ILE A 198 64.30 -7.77 1.91
C ILE A 198 63.26 -8.19 2.95
N ASP A 199 63.58 -8.09 4.25
CA ASP A 199 62.65 -8.43 5.32
C ASP A 199 61.40 -7.55 5.28
N TYR A 200 61.56 -6.23 5.08
CA TYR A 200 60.42 -5.33 4.87
C TYR A 200 59.56 -5.72 3.66
N GLN A 201 60.18 -6.11 2.54
CA GLN A 201 59.45 -6.54 1.34
C GLN A 201 58.72 -7.87 1.55
N LEU A 202 59.30 -8.80 2.30
CA LEU A 202 58.66 -10.05 2.69
C LEU A 202 57.44 -9.80 3.59
N ASP A 203 57.57 -8.89 4.57
CA ASP A 203 56.46 -8.51 5.45
C ASP A 203 55.33 -7.82 4.67
N SER A 204 55.66 -6.90 3.77
CA SER A 204 54.68 -6.25 2.88
C SER A 204 53.93 -7.29 2.04
N LEU A 205 54.65 -8.24 1.43
CA LEU A 205 54.05 -9.27 0.59
C LEU A 205 53.15 -10.21 1.40
N SER A 206 53.56 -10.56 2.61
CA SER A 206 52.77 -11.36 3.55
C SER A 206 51.47 -10.63 3.93
N ASN A 207 51.55 -9.34 4.21
CA ASN A 207 50.39 -8.50 4.53
C ASN A 207 49.43 -8.38 3.33
N ASP A 208 49.94 -8.22 2.10
CA ASP A 208 49.11 -8.16 0.89
C ASP A 208 48.34 -9.47 0.66
N VAL A 209 49.03 -10.62 0.80
CA VAL A 209 48.42 -11.96 0.66
C VAL A 209 47.34 -12.16 1.71
N LYS A 210 47.62 -11.81 2.97
CA LYS A 210 46.65 -11.86 4.06
C LYS A 210 45.47 -10.93 3.79
N GLY A 211 45.71 -9.72 3.31
CA GLY A 211 44.67 -8.76 2.94
C GLY A 211 43.71 -9.30 1.88
N MET A 212 44.24 -9.94 0.83
CA MET A 212 43.42 -10.60 -0.19
C MET A 212 42.58 -11.75 0.40
N HIS A 213 43.17 -12.59 1.25
CA HIS A 213 42.46 -13.68 1.93
C HIS A 213 41.34 -13.15 2.84
N ASP A 214 41.64 -12.14 3.65
CA ASP A 214 40.67 -11.51 4.54
C ASP A 214 39.49 -10.89 3.75
N GLN A 215 39.74 -10.28 2.58
CA GLN A 215 38.67 -9.79 1.70
C GLN A 215 37.75 -10.91 1.22
N VAL A 216 38.31 -12.05 0.80
CA VAL A 216 37.54 -13.22 0.35
C VAL A 216 36.70 -13.78 1.50
N ARG A 217 37.30 -13.96 2.68
CA ARG A 217 36.61 -14.44 3.88
C ARG A 217 35.47 -13.51 4.30
N ASN A 218 35.72 -12.20 4.34
CA ASN A 218 34.71 -11.22 4.73
C ASN A 218 33.53 -11.21 3.75
N TYR A 219 33.80 -11.37 2.45
CA TYR A 219 32.73 -11.52 1.45
C TYR A 219 31.92 -12.80 1.67
N MET A 220 32.57 -13.95 1.93
CA MET A 220 31.88 -15.20 2.23
C MET A 220 30.96 -15.07 3.46
N GLN A 221 31.42 -14.39 4.52
CA GLN A 221 30.60 -14.11 5.70
C GLN A 221 29.38 -13.24 5.36
N SER A 222 29.59 -12.15 4.62
CA SER A 222 28.49 -11.28 4.17
C SER A 222 27.48 -12.03 3.30
N LEU A 223 27.96 -12.89 2.41
CA LEU A 223 27.10 -13.71 1.55
C LEU A 223 26.26 -14.71 2.37
N ASN A 224 26.85 -15.36 3.38
CA ASN A 224 26.10 -16.25 4.27
C ASN A 224 25.03 -15.49 5.07
N GLY A 225 25.32 -14.26 5.52
CA GLY A 225 24.32 -13.40 6.15
C GLY A 225 23.14 -13.10 5.22
N PHE A 226 23.43 -12.69 3.99
CA PHE A 226 22.39 -12.46 2.98
C PHE A 226 21.55 -13.72 2.70
N MET A 227 22.20 -14.89 2.61
CA MET A 227 21.49 -16.16 2.39
C MET A 227 20.52 -16.48 3.53
N ALA A 228 20.91 -16.20 4.78
CA ALA A 228 20.04 -16.38 5.94
C ALA A 228 18.85 -15.41 5.92
N ASP A 229 19.08 -14.14 5.59
CA ASP A 229 18.02 -13.13 5.49
C ASP A 229 17.03 -13.43 4.36
N ALA A 230 17.52 -13.89 3.21
CA ALA A 230 16.66 -14.30 2.10
C ALA A 230 15.85 -15.56 2.45
N ALA A 231 16.45 -16.50 3.20
CA ALA A 231 15.79 -17.72 3.65
C ALA A 231 14.71 -17.45 4.72
N SER A 232 14.83 -16.39 5.52
CA SER A 232 13.81 -16.02 6.51
C SER A 232 12.62 -15.30 5.89
N GLN A 233 12.85 -14.44 4.89
CA GLN A 233 11.78 -13.64 4.25
C GLN A 233 11.00 -14.41 3.18
N SER A 234 11.69 -15.24 2.39
CA SER A 234 11.08 -15.90 1.23
C SER A 234 9.90 -16.82 1.54
N PRO A 235 9.86 -17.62 2.64
CA PRO A 235 8.73 -18.50 2.92
C PRO A 235 7.42 -17.72 3.12
N GLN A 236 7.47 -16.60 3.83
CA GLN A 236 6.28 -15.76 4.05
C GLN A 236 5.76 -15.21 2.72
N LEU A 237 6.63 -14.66 1.88
CA LEU A 237 6.23 -14.10 0.59
C LEU A 237 5.70 -15.17 -0.39
N PHE A 238 6.24 -16.40 -0.32
CA PHE A 238 5.69 -17.51 -1.10
C PHE A 238 4.33 -17.98 -0.58
N ALA A 239 4.10 -17.94 0.73
CA ALA A 239 2.79 -18.23 1.30
C ALA A 239 1.74 -17.20 0.82
N GLU A 240 2.10 -15.91 0.76
CA GLU A 240 1.23 -14.88 0.18
C GLU A 240 0.88 -15.19 -1.28
N CYS A 241 1.86 -15.57 -2.10
CA CYS A 241 1.62 -15.97 -3.49
C CYS A 241 0.79 -17.25 -3.66
N GLN A 242 0.79 -18.14 -2.67
CA GLN A 242 -0.09 -19.32 -2.67
C GLN A 242 -1.52 -18.96 -2.27
N ALA A 243 -1.68 -17.96 -1.40
CA ALA A 243 -2.98 -17.47 -0.96
C ALA A 243 -3.65 -16.54 -1.99
N ASP A 244 -2.85 -15.83 -2.79
CA ASP A 244 -3.34 -14.90 -3.81
C ASP A 244 -2.64 -15.16 -5.17
N GLU A 245 -3.35 -15.83 -6.08
CA GLU A 245 -2.88 -16.18 -7.42
C GLU A 245 -2.55 -14.96 -8.30
N LEU A 246 -2.99 -13.76 -7.91
CA LEU A 246 -2.70 -12.53 -8.64
C LEU A 246 -1.35 -11.91 -8.26
N LEU A 247 -0.68 -12.44 -7.22
CA LEU A 247 0.71 -12.11 -6.92
C LEU A 247 1.67 -12.90 -7.79
N ASN A 248 2.73 -12.26 -8.27
CA ASN A 248 3.75 -12.89 -9.11
C ASN A 248 5.06 -13.12 -8.34
N CYS A 249 5.30 -14.37 -7.95
CA CYS A 249 6.52 -14.82 -7.27
C CYS A 249 7.57 -15.47 -8.19
N SER A 250 7.35 -15.53 -9.51
CA SER A 250 8.21 -16.28 -10.44
C SER A 250 9.65 -15.77 -10.45
N ARG A 251 9.84 -14.44 -10.49
CA ARG A 251 11.15 -13.79 -10.45
C ARG A 251 11.90 -14.11 -9.16
N LEU A 252 11.21 -14.03 -8.01
CA LEU A 252 11.81 -14.34 -6.71
C LEU A 252 12.28 -15.80 -6.65
N SER A 253 11.44 -16.73 -7.10
CA SER A 253 11.77 -18.17 -7.14
C SER A 253 12.99 -18.45 -8.02
N ALA A 254 13.00 -17.96 -9.26
CA ALA A 254 14.12 -18.11 -10.18
C ALA A 254 15.41 -17.46 -9.64
N GLY A 255 15.28 -16.29 -9.02
CA GLY A 255 16.40 -15.58 -8.38
C GLY A 255 17.01 -16.41 -7.24
N LEU A 256 16.19 -16.93 -6.34
CA LEU A 256 16.66 -17.73 -5.19
C LEU A 256 17.33 -19.03 -5.63
N GLN A 257 16.78 -19.69 -6.63
CA GLN A 257 17.41 -20.89 -7.22
C GLN A 257 18.78 -20.54 -7.80
N THR A 258 18.86 -19.47 -8.58
CA THR A 258 20.12 -19.00 -9.18
C THR A 258 21.15 -18.63 -8.10
N LEU A 259 20.74 -17.91 -7.07
CA LEU A 259 21.60 -17.51 -5.96
C LEU A 259 22.11 -18.74 -5.20
N ARG A 260 21.25 -19.72 -4.90
CA ARG A 260 21.65 -20.96 -4.22
C ARG A 260 22.71 -21.72 -5.01
N THR A 261 22.54 -21.88 -6.32
CA THR A 261 23.53 -22.54 -7.17
C THR A 261 24.87 -21.79 -7.15
N ARG A 262 24.84 -20.46 -7.26
CA ARG A 262 26.06 -19.64 -7.25
C ARG A 262 26.75 -19.62 -5.88
N HIS A 263 25.98 -19.61 -4.81
CA HIS A 263 26.49 -19.72 -3.43
C HIS A 263 27.24 -21.03 -3.21
N GLN A 264 26.67 -22.17 -3.67
CA GLN A 264 27.34 -23.47 -3.59
C GLN A 264 28.65 -23.49 -4.39
N GLN A 265 28.65 -22.92 -5.60
CA GLN A 265 29.86 -22.78 -6.42
C GLN A 265 30.92 -21.94 -5.70
N PHE A 266 30.54 -20.76 -5.22
CA PHE A 266 31.44 -19.87 -4.50
C PHE A 266 31.98 -20.49 -3.21
N GLN A 267 31.17 -21.29 -2.51
CA GLN A 267 31.61 -22.01 -1.31
C GLN A 267 32.69 -23.05 -1.63
N ALA A 268 32.56 -23.79 -2.72
CA ALA A 268 33.61 -24.71 -3.18
C ALA A 268 34.89 -23.95 -3.57
N GLU A 269 34.74 -22.83 -4.27
CA GLU A 269 35.85 -21.96 -4.64
C GLU A 269 36.59 -21.36 -3.44
N TYR A 270 35.84 -20.91 -2.43
CA TYR A 270 36.35 -20.43 -1.15
C TYR A 270 37.16 -21.51 -0.44
N GLN A 271 36.69 -22.76 -0.43
CA GLN A 271 37.45 -23.87 0.16
C GLN A 271 38.78 -24.12 -0.58
N ARG A 272 38.78 -24.04 -1.93
CA ARG A 272 40.01 -24.15 -2.73
C ARG A 272 40.99 -23.00 -2.43
N GLU A 273 40.48 -21.79 -2.33
CA GLU A 273 41.26 -20.60 -1.97
C GLU A 273 41.88 -20.74 -0.58
N ASN A 274 41.08 -21.10 0.42
CA ASN A 274 41.55 -21.28 1.79
C ASN A 274 42.62 -22.39 1.91
N ALA A 275 42.46 -23.49 1.15
CA ALA A 275 43.48 -24.53 1.07
C ALA A 275 44.77 -24.02 0.42
N ALA A 276 44.67 -23.23 -0.66
CA ALA A 276 45.81 -22.60 -1.31
C ALA A 276 46.54 -21.64 -0.36
N PHE A 277 45.82 -20.76 0.34
CA PHE A 277 46.39 -19.84 1.34
C PHE A 277 47.12 -20.61 2.46
N SER A 278 46.50 -21.66 3.00
CA SER A 278 47.08 -22.47 4.08
C SER A 278 48.34 -23.22 3.65
N SER A 279 48.36 -23.80 2.45
CA SER A 279 49.51 -24.55 1.91
C SER A 279 50.77 -23.73 1.67
N LYS A 280 50.66 -22.39 1.67
CA LYS A 280 51.77 -21.46 1.42
C LYS A 280 52.31 -20.81 2.69
N ARG A 281 51.73 -21.17 3.84
CA ARG A 281 52.10 -20.68 5.17
C ARG A 281 52.96 -21.68 5.95
N SER A 282 53.01 -22.93 5.48
CA SER A 282 53.90 -24.02 5.92
C SER A 282 55.22 -24.00 5.15
#